data_AF-F4C4U2-F1
#
_entry.id   AF-F4C4U2-F1
#
_cell.length_a   1.000
_cell.length_b   1.000
_cell.length_c   1.000
_cell.angle_alpha   90.00
_cell.angle_beta   90.00
_cell.angle_gamma   90.00
#
_symmetry.space_group_name_H-M   'P 1'
#
loop_
_entity.id
_entity.type
_entity.pdbx_description
1 polymer ?
#
loop_
_entity_poly.entity_id
_entity_poly.type
_entity_poly.pdbx_seq_one_letter_code
_entity_poly.pdbx_strand_id
1 'polypeptide(L)' 'MAKKTVATLKTGKGKDYTKVITAVRSPKTGAYTFKELIAHNDHIKDAVEAAKEIVAESNA' A
#
# COMPACT_ATOMS: atom_id res chain seq x y z
N MET A 1 -15.14 -42.29 -11.60
CA MET A 1 -15.67 -40.99 -11.10
C MET A 1 -14.50 -40.06 -10.81
N ALA A 2 -14.29 -39.03 -11.62
CA ALA A 2 -13.35 -37.98 -11.28
C ALA A 2 -14.00 -37.09 -10.22
N LYS A 3 -13.43 -37.05 -9.01
CA LYS A 3 -13.88 -36.13 -7.96
C LYS A 3 -13.60 -34.72 -8.44
N LYS A 4 -14.63 -34.01 -8.92
CA LYS A 4 -14.52 -32.61 -9.35
C LYS A 4 -14.30 -31.76 -8.11
N THR A 5 -13.05 -31.44 -7.83
CA THR A 5 -12.71 -30.48 -6.78
C THR A 5 -13.09 -29.09 -7.29
N VAL A 6 -14.16 -28.52 -6.75
CA VAL A 6 -14.52 -27.12 -7.01
C VAL A 6 -13.56 -26.26 -6.20
N ALA A 7 -12.61 -25.63 -6.88
CA ALA A 7 -11.75 -24.62 -6.27
C ALA A 7 -12.64 -23.44 -5.84
N THR A 8 -12.84 -23.29 -4.53
CA THR A 8 -13.47 -22.09 -3.98
C THR A 8 -12.52 -20.92 -4.22
N LEU A 9 -12.76 -20.10 -5.26
CA LEU A 9 -12.15 -18.78 -5.33
C LEU A 9 -12.63 -18.01 -4.10
N LYS A 10 -11.70 -17.56 -3.24
CA LYS A 10 -12.01 -16.65 -2.13
C LYS A 10 -12.45 -15.31 -2.73
N THR A 11 -13.73 -15.21 -3.10
CA THR A 11 -14.35 -14.01 -3.69
C THR A 11 -14.67 -12.92 -2.67
N GLY A 12 -14.11 -13.01 -1.46
CA GLY A 12 -14.30 -12.04 -0.40
C GLY A 12 -12.96 -11.61 0.19
N LYS A 13 -12.77 -10.30 0.32
CA LYS A 13 -11.69 -9.58 1.02
C LYS A 13 -10.45 -9.12 0.23
N GLY A 14 -10.47 -9.22 -1.10
CA GLY A 14 -9.43 -8.58 -1.94
C GLY A 14 -9.62 -7.07 -2.12
N LYS A 15 -10.84 -6.56 -1.90
CA LYS A 15 -11.20 -5.15 -2.10
C LYS A 15 -10.96 -4.26 -0.89
N ASP A 16 -10.58 -4.84 0.25
CA ASP A 16 -10.50 -4.13 1.53
C ASP A 16 -9.14 -3.47 1.77
N TYR A 17 -8.20 -3.63 0.82
CA TYR A 17 -6.86 -3.07 0.91
C TYR A 17 -6.57 -2.15 -0.26
N THR A 18 -6.02 -0.98 0.06
CA THR A 18 -5.57 0.01 -0.91
C THR A 18 -4.06 0.15 -0.79
N LYS A 19 -3.37 0.19 -1.94
CA LYS A 19 -1.95 0.52 -2.01
C LYS A 19 -1.80 2.03 -2.04
N VAL A 20 -1.24 2.60 -0.98
CA VAL A 20 -0.84 4.00 -0.89
C VAL A 20 0.58 4.12 -1.47
N ILE A 21 0.73 4.95 -2.50
CA ILE A 21 2.02 5.22 -3.12
C ILE A 21 2.36 6.69 -2.85
N THR A 22 3.49 6.93 -2.21
CA THR A 22 3.97 8.29 -1.89
C THR A 22 5.30 8.55 -2.59
N ALA A 23 5.39 9.67 -3.28
CA ALA A 23 6.62 10.11 -3.92
C ALA A 23 7.53 10.82 -2.89
N VAL A 24 8.76 10.34 -2.77
CA VAL A 24 9.79 10.87 -1.86
C VAL A 24 10.91 11.45 -2.70
N ARG A 25 11.27 12.70 -2.44
CA ARG A 25 12.40 13.34 -3.12
C ARG A 25 13.68 13.06 -2.35
N SER A 26 14.66 12.46 -3.01
CA SER A 26 16.01 12.27 -2.46
C SER A 26 16.69 13.64 -2.24
N PRO A 27 17.14 13.97 -1.02
CA PRO A 27 17.84 15.24 -0.76
C PRO A 27 19.21 15.28 -1.42
N LYS A 28 19.86 14.11 -1.62
CA LYS A 28 21.21 14.00 -2.17
C LYS A 28 21.27 14.18 -3.69
N THR A 29 20.27 13.66 -4.40
CA THR A 29 20.28 13.58 -5.88
C THR A 29 19.11 14.30 -6.53
N GLY A 30 18.11 14.75 -5.76
CA GLY A 30 16.90 15.37 -6.27
C GLY A 30 15.94 14.41 -7.00
N ALA A 31 16.29 13.13 -7.12
CA ALA A 31 15.47 12.12 -7.78
C ALA A 31 14.25 11.74 -6.92
N TYR A 32 13.13 11.40 -7.56
CA TYR A 32 11.95 10.89 -6.88
C TYR A 32 12.01 9.37 -6.78
N THR A 33 11.73 8.84 -5.61
CA THR A 33 11.55 7.41 -5.35
C THR A 33 10.15 7.20 -4.78
N PHE A 34 9.51 6.10 -5.15
CA PHE A 34 8.17 5.77 -4.64
C PHE A 34 8.31 4.83 -3.44
N LYS A 35 7.67 5.20 -2.33
CA LYS A 35 7.42 4.28 -1.21
C LYS A 35 5.99 3.75 -1.31
N GLU A 36 5.83 2.45 -1.15
CA GLU A 36 4.54 1.77 -1.21
C GLU A 36 4.14 1.26 0.17
N LEU A 37 2.89 1.47 0.56
CA LEU A 37 2.31 0.94 1.80
C LEU A 37 0.93 0.37 1.50
N ILE A 38 0.64 -0.83 2.01
CA ILE A 38 -0.68 -1.45 1.87
C ILE A 38 -1.46 -1.17 3.15
N ALA A 39 -2.60 -0.49 3.03
CA ALA A 39 -3.46 -0.14 4.15
C ALA A 39 -4.87 -0.70 3.96
N HIS A 40 -5.55 -1.00 5.05
CA HIS A 40 -6.97 -1.31 5.02
C HIS A 40 -7.77 -0.04 4.65
N ASN A 41 -8.85 -0.19 3.88
CA ASN A 41 -9.63 0.94 3.39
C ASN A 41 -10.18 1.83 4.52
N ASP A 42 -10.55 1.23 5.66
CA ASP A 42 -11.10 1.96 6.81
C ASP A 42 -10.09 2.95 7.42
N HIS A 43 -8.79 2.68 7.29
CA HIS A 43 -7.70 3.47 7.88
C HIS A 43 -6.86 4.18 6.82
N ILE A 44 -7.41 4.40 5.62
CA ILE A 44 -6.64 4.96 4.51
C ILE A 44 -6.18 6.40 4.78
N LYS A 45 -6.95 7.18 5.54
CA LYS A 45 -6.61 8.56 5.90
C LYS A 45 -5.40 8.59 6.82
N ASP A 46 -5.43 7.78 7.87
CA ASP A 46 -4.34 7.62 8.83
C ASP A 46 -3.07 7.08 8.13
N ALA A 47 -3.24 6.13 7.20
CA ALA A 47 -2.14 5.60 6.40
C ALA A 47 -1.48 6.66 5.51
N VAL A 48 -2.24 7.62 4.99
CA VAL A 48 -1.71 8.74 4.19
C VAL A 48 -1.00 9.77 5.08
N GLU A 49 -1.50 10.03 6.29
CA GLU A 49 -0.84 10.92 7.25
C GLU A 49 0.48 10.33 7.75
N ALA A 50 0.48 9.06 8.17
CA ALA A 50 1.69 8.34 8.54
C ALA A 50 2.70 8.28 7.37
N ALA A 51 2.23 8.08 6.13
CA ALA A 51 3.10 8.11 4.96
C ALA A 51 3.73 9.48 4.73
N LYS A 52 3.03 10.59 5.03
CA LYS A 52 3.60 11.95 4.96
C LYS A 52 4.66 12.19 6.03
N GLU A 53 4.43 11.73 7.25
CA GLU A 53 5.41 11.83 8.35
C GLU A 53 6.69 11.07 8.03
N ILE A 54 6.58 9.84 7.53
CA ILE A 54 7.73 9.04 7.08
C ILE A 54 8.53 9.74 5.96
N VAL A 55 7.87 10.52 5.10
CA VAL A 55 8.53 11.31 4.07
C VAL A 55 9.23 12.53 4.65
N ALA A 56 8.62 13.21 5.62
CA ALA A 56 9.22 14.35 6.31
C ALA A 56 10.48 13.95 7.08
N GLU A 57 10.44 12.83 7.82
CA GLU A 57 11.58 12.30 8.55
C GLU A 57 12.71 11.83 7.62
N SER A 58 12.39 11.27 6.45
CA SER A 58 13.41 10.84 5.49
C SER A 58 14.12 11.98 4.74
N ASN A 59 13.63 13.22 4.90
CA ASN A 59 14.19 14.42 4.28
C ASN A 59 14.86 15.37 5.29
N ALA A 60 14.84 15.02 6.59
CA ALA A 60 15.67 15.65 7.62
C ALA A 60 17.07 15.03 7.65
#